data_AF-A0AAD2LLD4-F1
#
_entry.id   AF-A0AAD2LLD4-F1
#
_cell.length_a   1.000
_cell.length_b   1.000
_cell.length_c   1.000
_cell.angle_alpha   90.00
_cell.angle_beta   90.00
_cell.angle_gamma   90.00
#
_symmetry.space_group_name_H-M   'P 1'
#
loop_
_entity.id
_entity.type
_entity.pdbx_description
1 polymer ?
#
loop_
_entity_poly.entity_id
_entity_poly.type
_entity_poly.pdbx_seq_one_letter_code
_entity_poly.pdbx_strand_id
1 'polypeptide(L)'
;MQKFIIHKGIACPLEYANIDTDQIIPKQFLLAVSKQGFGKHLFHDLRYVDDKESVLNMDFNLNKEEYQNSSILVSFENFGSGSSREHAPWALVDYGIRAIIAPSFADIFKNNALGNGLLTIELTKDEVLEIVDELKKSQDKNIEISLLEKRVFFKDKIFSFDLDDFHRICLLEGLDNIALTLKHEAQIKAYEKNSKSFLV
;
A
#
# COMPACT_ATOMS: atom_id res chain seq x y z
N MET A 1 11.86 -0.06 -6.95
CA MET A 1 10.40 -0.20 -6.69
C MET A 1 9.75 -1.05 -7.77
N GLN A 2 8.65 -1.78 -7.50
CA GLN A 2 7.95 -2.56 -8.54
C GLN A 2 7.03 -1.65 -9.38
N LYS A 3 7.04 -1.82 -10.72
CA LYS A 3 6.13 -1.08 -11.62
C LYS A 3 4.67 -1.41 -11.34
N PHE A 4 3.81 -0.40 -11.40
CA PHE A 4 2.36 -0.52 -11.34
C PHE A 4 1.77 0.11 -12.61
N ILE A 5 1.23 -0.70 -13.53
CA ILE A 5 0.60 -0.21 -14.76
C ILE A 5 -0.88 -0.60 -14.75
N ILE A 6 -1.12 -1.90 -14.86
CA ILE A 6 -2.41 -2.54 -14.63
C ILE A 6 -2.15 -3.67 -13.64
N HIS A 7 -2.97 -3.76 -12.60
CA HIS A 7 -2.90 -4.83 -11.61
C HIS A 7 -4.29 -5.43 -11.44
N LYS A 8 -4.41 -6.74 -11.65
CA LYS A 8 -5.61 -7.51 -11.34
C LYS A 8 -5.28 -8.50 -10.25
N GLY A 9 -6.09 -8.53 -9.19
CA GLY A 9 -5.86 -9.45 -8.10
C GLY A 9 -7.02 -9.55 -7.13
N ILE A 10 -6.90 -10.50 -6.21
CA ILE A 10 -7.87 -10.73 -5.13
C ILE A 10 -7.87 -9.52 -4.20
N ALA A 11 -9.06 -8.95 -4.01
CA ALA A 11 -9.33 -7.90 -3.05
C ALA A 11 -9.90 -8.47 -1.75
N CYS A 12 -9.45 -7.95 -0.62
CA CYS A 12 -9.97 -8.29 0.71
C CYS A 12 -10.57 -7.06 1.38
N PRO A 13 -11.83 -7.10 1.82
CA PRO A 13 -12.42 -6.02 2.60
C PRO A 13 -11.97 -6.11 4.07
N LEU A 14 -11.53 -4.99 4.63
CA LEU A 14 -11.23 -4.81 6.05
C LEU A 14 -12.15 -3.70 6.58
N GLU A 15 -13.21 -4.09 7.27
CA GLU A 15 -14.30 -3.19 7.70
C GLU A 15 -13.94 -2.37 8.95
N TYR A 16 -12.74 -1.79 8.96
CA TYR A 16 -12.22 -0.98 10.05
C TYR A 16 -11.86 0.43 9.54
N ALA A 17 -12.37 1.43 10.24
CA ALA A 17 -11.92 2.81 10.11
C ALA A 17 -10.75 3.06 11.06
N ASN A 18 -9.91 4.04 10.72
CA ASN A 18 -8.76 4.45 11.52
C ASN A 18 -7.78 3.31 11.80
N ILE A 19 -7.58 2.39 10.84
CA ILE A 19 -6.49 1.41 10.94
C ILE A 19 -5.19 2.19 11.14
N ASP A 20 -4.56 2.01 12.28
CA ASP A 20 -3.34 2.75 12.64
C ASP A 20 -2.07 1.97 12.28
N THR A 21 -0.92 2.63 12.37
CA THR A 21 0.36 2.00 12.02
C THR A 21 0.81 0.91 12.99
N ASP A 22 0.33 0.86 14.25
CA ASP A 22 0.59 -0.26 15.17
C ASP A 22 -0.25 -1.48 14.75
N GLN A 23 -1.51 -1.26 14.35
CA GLN A 23 -2.36 -2.31 13.83
C GLN A 23 -1.80 -2.89 12.53
N ILE A 24 -1.22 -2.08 11.64
CA ILE A 24 -0.56 -2.58 10.43
C ILE A 24 0.67 -3.42 10.80
N ILE A 25 1.55 -2.89 11.64
CA ILE A 25 2.71 -3.62 12.15
C ILE A 25 3.06 -3.16 13.58
N PRO A 26 2.95 -4.05 14.57
CA PRO A 26 3.25 -3.67 15.95
C PRO A 26 4.71 -3.29 16.19
N LYS A 27 4.91 -2.34 17.11
CA LYS A 27 6.23 -1.76 17.42
C LYS A 27 7.33 -2.76 17.80
N GLN A 28 6.99 -3.93 18.36
CA GLN A 28 7.97 -4.94 18.77
C GLN A 28 8.74 -5.54 17.58
N PHE A 29 8.20 -5.46 16.37
CA PHE A 29 8.84 -6.00 15.17
C PHE A 29 9.80 -5.00 14.51
N LEU A 30 9.83 -3.74 14.96
CA LEU A 30 10.59 -2.65 14.32
C LEU A 30 12.09 -2.64 14.65
N LEU A 31 12.61 -3.72 15.25
CA LEU A 31 14.03 -3.87 15.57
C LEU A 31 14.85 -4.44 14.40
N ALA A 32 14.19 -5.02 13.40
CA ALA A 32 14.86 -5.59 12.24
C ALA A 32 15.31 -4.49 11.26
N VAL A 33 16.50 -4.67 10.68
CA VAL A 33 17.11 -3.72 9.71
C VAL A 33 16.81 -4.07 8.25
N SER A 34 16.17 -5.20 7.97
CA SER A 34 15.86 -5.68 6.61
C SER A 34 14.45 -5.27 6.20
N LYS A 35 14.24 -4.86 4.95
CA LYS A 35 12.89 -4.61 4.39
C LYS A 35 12.06 -5.88 4.15
N GLN A 36 12.67 -7.06 4.26
CA GLN A 36 12.04 -8.36 4.01
C GLN A 36 11.68 -9.07 5.32
N GLY A 37 10.62 -9.88 5.28
CA GLY A 37 10.15 -10.69 6.41
C GLY A 37 9.05 -10.02 7.25
N PHE A 38 8.74 -8.75 6.99
CA PHE A 38 7.68 -8.02 7.69
C PHE A 38 6.27 -8.46 7.29
N GLY A 39 6.10 -9.09 6.12
CA GLY A 39 4.79 -9.56 5.67
C GLY A 39 4.17 -10.60 6.60
N LYS A 40 4.98 -11.37 7.34
CA LYS A 40 4.48 -12.28 8.38
C LYS A 40 3.78 -11.51 9.50
N HIS A 41 4.37 -10.39 9.92
CA HIS A 41 3.92 -9.54 11.03
C HIS A 41 2.76 -8.60 10.67
N LEU A 42 2.34 -8.57 9.40
CA LEU A 42 1.25 -7.72 8.93
C LEU A 42 -0.05 -8.05 9.68
N PHE A 43 -0.67 -7.02 10.25
CA PHE A 43 -1.91 -7.13 11.03
C PHE A 43 -1.82 -8.10 12.20
N HIS A 44 -0.65 -8.26 12.81
CA HIS A 44 -0.36 -9.28 13.83
C HIS A 44 -1.50 -9.50 14.84
N ASP A 45 -1.94 -8.44 15.53
CA ASP A 45 -2.93 -8.52 16.60
C ASP A 45 -4.35 -8.87 16.11
N LEU A 46 -4.64 -8.64 14.82
CA LEU A 46 -5.88 -9.05 14.18
C LEU A 46 -5.76 -10.45 13.57
N ARG A 47 -4.57 -10.79 13.07
CA ARG A 47 -4.29 -11.96 12.23
C ARG A 47 -3.99 -13.21 13.03
N TYR A 48 -3.40 -13.08 14.21
CA TYR A 48 -2.99 -14.21 15.04
C TYR A 48 -3.72 -14.21 16.39
N VAL A 49 -3.97 -15.40 16.91
CA VAL A 49 -4.57 -15.60 18.26
C VAL A 49 -3.47 -15.73 19.32
N ASP A 50 -2.25 -16.10 18.91
CA ASP A 50 -1.11 -16.33 19.78
C ASP A 50 0.08 -15.41 19.47
N ASP A 51 0.93 -15.19 20.47
CA ASP A 51 2.11 -14.32 20.34
C ASP A 51 3.22 -14.89 19.43
N LYS A 52 3.14 -16.16 19.05
CA LYS A 52 4.16 -16.84 18.22
C LYS A 52 3.82 -16.85 16.74
N GLU A 53 2.70 -16.22 16.35
CA GLU A 53 2.20 -16.16 14.98
C GLU A 53 1.98 -17.55 14.36
N SER A 54 1.43 -18.48 15.16
CA SER A 54 1.26 -19.88 14.77
C SER A 54 -0.20 -20.31 14.61
N VAL A 55 -1.12 -19.60 15.26
CA VAL A 55 -2.56 -19.85 15.23
C VAL A 55 -3.25 -18.66 14.56
N LEU A 56 -3.82 -18.89 13.38
CA LEU A 56 -4.54 -17.86 12.63
C LEU A 56 -5.90 -17.56 13.26
N ASN A 57 -6.24 -16.28 13.35
CA ASN A 57 -7.58 -15.83 13.69
C ASN A 57 -8.47 -15.93 12.45
N MET A 58 -9.37 -16.92 12.41
CA MET A 58 -10.24 -17.15 11.23
C MET A 58 -11.38 -16.12 11.08
N ASP A 59 -11.63 -15.30 12.09
CA ASP A 59 -12.55 -14.17 11.97
C ASP A 59 -11.95 -13.02 11.14
N PHE A 60 -10.62 -12.98 11.01
CA PHE A 60 -9.92 -11.99 10.19
C PHE A 60 -9.94 -12.38 8.71
N ASN A 61 -10.46 -11.48 7.85
CA ASN A 61 -10.73 -11.81 6.44
C ASN A 61 -9.49 -12.28 5.67
N LEU A 62 -8.30 -11.69 5.86
CA LEU A 62 -7.09 -12.12 5.14
C LEU A 62 -6.65 -13.57 5.44
N ASN A 63 -7.18 -14.20 6.50
CA ASN A 63 -6.91 -15.61 6.81
C ASN A 63 -7.91 -16.58 6.16
N LYS A 64 -9.03 -16.08 5.62
CA LYS A 64 -10.05 -16.92 4.99
C LYS A 64 -9.61 -17.35 3.60
N GLU A 65 -9.99 -18.57 3.22
CA GLU A 65 -9.62 -19.18 1.93
C GLU A 65 -10.05 -18.33 0.73
N GLU A 66 -11.23 -17.70 0.79
CA GLU A 66 -11.74 -16.84 -0.29
C GLU A 66 -10.89 -15.58 -0.54
N TYR A 67 -10.06 -15.17 0.43
CA TYR A 67 -9.16 -14.02 0.33
C TYR A 67 -7.69 -14.43 0.24
N GLN A 68 -7.40 -15.71 -0.02
CA GLN A 68 -6.04 -16.18 -0.21
C GLN A 68 -5.38 -15.46 -1.39
N ASN A 69 -4.09 -15.11 -1.24
CA ASN A 69 -3.33 -14.32 -2.23
C ASN A 69 -3.90 -12.92 -2.48
N SER A 70 -4.59 -12.35 -1.49
CA SER A 70 -5.01 -10.95 -1.54
C SER A 70 -3.84 -10.04 -1.84
N SER A 71 -4.02 -9.18 -2.85
CA SER A 71 -3.05 -8.16 -3.25
C SER A 71 -3.68 -6.77 -3.33
N ILE A 72 -4.98 -6.65 -3.05
CA ILE A 72 -5.71 -5.39 -2.96
C ILE A 72 -6.44 -5.39 -1.62
N LEU A 73 -6.35 -4.30 -0.87
CA LEU A 73 -7.16 -4.10 0.34
C LEU A 73 -8.24 -3.06 0.08
N VAL A 74 -9.42 -3.25 0.65
CA VAL A 74 -10.49 -2.26 0.68
C VAL A 74 -10.82 -1.97 2.14
N SER A 75 -10.64 -0.74 2.59
CA SER A 75 -10.80 -0.36 4.01
C SER A 75 -11.59 0.94 4.16
N PHE A 76 -11.98 1.28 5.39
CA PHE A 76 -12.66 2.55 5.68
C PHE A 76 -11.68 3.70 5.93
N GLU A 77 -12.23 4.87 6.29
CA GLU A 77 -11.51 6.15 6.37
C GLU A 77 -10.29 6.14 7.29
N ASN A 78 -9.35 7.05 7.01
CA ASN A 78 -8.14 7.33 7.79
C ASN A 78 -7.21 6.12 7.96
N PHE A 79 -6.98 5.38 6.87
CA PHE A 79 -6.07 4.24 6.87
C PHE A 79 -4.61 4.68 7.05
N GLY A 80 -3.86 3.95 7.89
CA GLY A 80 -2.47 4.22 8.20
C GLY A 80 -2.27 5.37 9.21
N SER A 81 -3.27 5.64 10.05
CA SER A 81 -3.19 6.72 11.03
C SER A 81 -2.16 6.46 12.15
N GLY A 82 -1.87 7.48 12.95
CA GLY A 82 -0.95 7.36 14.09
C GLY A 82 0.49 7.74 13.76
N SER A 83 1.46 7.08 14.42
CA SER A 83 2.87 7.47 14.34
C SER A 83 3.48 7.19 12.98
N SER A 84 4.44 8.01 12.57
CA SER A 84 5.22 7.79 11.34
C SER A 84 6.01 6.49 11.45
N ARG A 85 5.63 5.50 10.63
CA ARG A 85 6.30 4.18 10.57
C ARG A 85 6.47 3.76 9.11
N GLU A 86 7.69 3.88 8.59
CA GLU A 86 8.02 3.41 7.24
C GLU A 86 7.87 1.88 7.07
N HIS A 87 7.98 1.15 8.17
CA HIS A 87 7.79 -0.30 8.20
C HIS A 87 6.35 -0.74 7.89
N ALA A 88 5.34 0.13 8.09
CA ALA A 88 3.95 -0.23 7.82
C ALA A 88 3.71 -0.49 6.31
N PRO A 89 4.10 0.40 5.38
CA PRO A 89 4.14 0.08 3.96
C PRO A 89 4.97 -1.14 3.60
N TRP A 90 6.12 -1.37 4.27
CA TRP A 90 6.96 -2.54 3.98
C TRP A 90 6.25 -3.85 4.32
N ALA A 91 5.58 -3.93 5.47
CA ALA A 91 4.80 -5.10 5.86
C ALA A 91 3.71 -5.42 4.83
N LEU A 92 3.00 -4.39 4.35
CA LEU A 92 1.97 -4.53 3.31
C LEU A 92 2.55 -5.03 1.99
N VAL A 93 3.62 -4.42 1.50
CA VAL A 93 4.26 -4.80 0.23
C VAL A 93 4.89 -6.20 0.32
N ASP A 94 5.58 -6.50 1.41
CA ASP A 94 6.24 -7.80 1.63
C ASP A 94 5.23 -8.94 1.81
N TYR A 95 4.03 -8.66 2.34
CA TYR A 95 2.91 -9.61 2.32
C TYR A 95 2.38 -9.88 0.90
N GLY A 96 2.52 -8.90 0.00
CA GLY A 96 2.06 -8.98 -1.39
C GLY A 96 0.95 -7.98 -1.75
N ILE A 97 0.62 -7.03 -0.86
CA ILE A 97 -0.34 -5.97 -1.17
C ILE A 97 0.29 -4.99 -2.17
N ARG A 98 -0.46 -4.70 -3.23
CA ARG A 98 -0.08 -3.83 -4.34
C ARG A 98 -0.86 -2.53 -4.35
N ALA A 99 -2.11 -2.56 -3.89
CA ALA A 99 -2.96 -1.38 -3.79
C ALA A 99 -3.88 -1.43 -2.56
N ILE A 100 -4.26 -0.25 -2.06
CA ILE A 100 -5.26 -0.08 -1.00
C ILE A 100 -6.28 0.94 -1.48
N ILE A 101 -7.56 0.59 -1.34
CA ILE A 101 -8.71 1.44 -1.64
C ILE A 101 -9.33 1.86 -0.32
N ALA A 102 -9.46 3.16 -0.06
CA ALA A 102 -10.10 3.69 1.13
C ALA A 102 -10.70 5.09 0.86
N PRO A 103 -11.59 5.60 1.72
CA PRO A 103 -12.07 6.97 1.60
C PRO A 103 -10.99 8.03 1.84
N SER A 104 -10.00 7.71 2.68
CA SER A 104 -8.89 8.59 3.01
C SER A 104 -7.74 7.83 3.66
N PHE A 105 -6.55 8.41 3.56
CA PHE A 105 -5.33 7.92 4.19
C PHE A 105 -4.72 8.99 5.09
N ALA A 106 -3.97 8.60 6.10
CA ALA A 106 -3.12 9.54 6.81
C ALA A 106 -1.96 10.00 5.89
N ASP A 107 -1.71 11.30 5.83
CA ASP A 107 -0.76 11.92 4.87
C ASP A 107 0.63 11.29 4.88
N ILE A 108 1.17 11.04 6.09
CA ILE A 108 2.49 10.45 6.26
C ILE A 108 2.52 9.02 5.71
N PHE A 109 1.50 8.22 6.03
CA PHE A 109 1.38 6.86 5.51
C PHE A 109 1.25 6.86 3.98
N LYS A 110 0.40 7.73 3.43
CA LYS A 110 0.17 7.86 1.98
C LYS A 110 1.48 8.10 1.23
N ASN A 111 2.28 9.08 1.66
CA ASN A 111 3.57 9.38 1.05
C ASN A 111 4.56 8.21 1.16
N ASN A 112 4.64 7.59 2.33
CA ASN A 112 5.52 6.43 2.53
C ASN A 112 5.08 5.22 1.68
N ALA A 113 3.78 4.98 1.55
CA ALA A 113 3.21 3.92 0.73
C ALA A 113 3.58 4.11 -0.75
N LEU A 114 3.30 5.29 -1.30
CA LEU A 114 3.59 5.61 -2.70
C LEU A 114 5.09 5.51 -2.99
N GLY A 115 5.94 6.03 -2.10
CA GLY A 115 7.40 5.93 -2.22
C GLY A 115 7.96 4.50 -2.14
N ASN A 116 7.20 3.54 -1.63
CA ASN A 116 7.58 2.12 -1.57
C ASN A 116 6.84 1.23 -2.59
N GLY A 117 6.10 1.82 -3.53
CA GLY A 117 5.43 1.07 -4.61
C GLY A 117 4.05 0.54 -4.26
N LEU A 118 3.47 1.00 -3.16
CA LEU A 118 2.12 0.66 -2.73
C LEU A 118 1.16 1.78 -3.17
N LEU A 119 0.26 1.44 -4.10
CA LEU A 119 -0.71 2.41 -4.62
C LEU A 119 -1.82 2.66 -3.59
N THR A 120 -2.04 3.91 -3.22
CA THR A 120 -3.16 4.36 -2.38
C THR A 120 -4.23 5.01 -3.26
N ILE A 121 -5.45 4.49 -3.19
CA ILE A 121 -6.58 4.90 -4.02
C ILE A 121 -7.66 5.49 -3.11
N GLU A 122 -7.92 6.77 -3.29
CA GLU A 122 -9.00 7.47 -2.60
C GLU A 122 -10.25 7.44 -3.46
N LEU A 123 -11.32 6.84 -2.94
CA LEU A 123 -12.66 6.85 -3.52
C LEU A 123 -13.63 7.52 -2.54
N THR A 124 -14.84 7.84 -2.98
CA THR A 124 -15.86 8.32 -2.03
C THR A 124 -16.28 7.22 -1.06
N LYS A 125 -16.78 7.60 0.12
CA LYS A 125 -17.25 6.64 1.11
C LYS A 125 -18.33 5.71 0.57
N ASP A 126 -19.25 6.23 -0.24
CA ASP A 126 -20.33 5.45 -0.84
C ASP A 126 -19.80 4.41 -1.83
N GLU A 127 -18.83 4.78 -2.68
CA GLU A 127 -18.16 3.84 -3.59
C GLU A 127 -17.41 2.74 -2.83
N VAL A 128 -16.70 3.08 -1.74
CA VAL A 128 -16.02 2.08 -0.91
C VAL A 128 -17.01 1.13 -0.25
N LEU A 129 -18.10 1.65 0.33
CA LEU A 129 -19.15 0.81 0.93
C LEU A 129 -19.78 -0.13 -0.08
N GLU A 130 -20.01 0.36 -1.29
CA GLU A 130 -20.53 -0.43 -2.40
C GLU A 130 -19.58 -1.57 -2.79
N ILE A 131 -18.28 -1.27 -2.93
CA ILE A 131 -17.25 -2.27 -3.21
C ILE A 131 -17.21 -3.33 -2.09
N VAL A 132 -17.22 -2.91 -0.82
CA VAL A 132 -17.17 -3.82 0.33
C VAL A 132 -18.38 -4.76 0.37
N ASP A 133 -19.59 -4.23 0.18
CA ASP A 133 -20.81 -5.03 0.19
C ASP A 133 -20.83 -6.09 -0.93
N GLU A 134 -20.46 -5.69 -2.15
CA GLU A 134 -20.41 -6.59 -3.30
C GLU A 134 -19.27 -7.62 -3.16
N LEU A 135 -18.11 -7.22 -2.65
CA LEU A 135 -16.96 -8.12 -2.46
C LEU A 135 -17.24 -9.22 -1.43
N LYS A 136 -18.06 -8.94 -0.42
CA LYS A 136 -18.50 -9.96 0.56
C LYS A 136 -19.47 -10.98 -0.05
N LYS A 137 -20.34 -10.55 -0.95
CA LYS A 137 -21.37 -11.41 -1.60
C LYS A 137 -20.83 -12.21 -2.77
N SER A 138 -19.87 -11.65 -3.50
CA SER A 138 -19.33 -12.24 -4.72
C SER A 138 -18.40 -13.42 -4.43
N GLN A 139 -18.48 -14.47 -5.24
CA GLN A 139 -17.47 -15.55 -5.26
C GLN A 139 -16.17 -15.11 -5.93
N ASP A 140 -16.27 -14.22 -6.91
CA ASP A 140 -15.12 -13.63 -7.59
C ASP A 140 -14.68 -12.35 -6.87
N LYS A 141 -13.52 -12.42 -6.22
CA LYS A 141 -12.94 -11.33 -5.45
C LYS A 141 -11.97 -10.46 -6.26
N ASN A 142 -11.88 -10.66 -7.58
CA ASN A 142 -10.92 -9.91 -8.39
C ASN A 142 -11.35 -8.46 -8.59
N ILE A 143 -10.43 -7.54 -8.31
CA ILE A 143 -10.50 -6.14 -8.72
C ILE A 143 -9.34 -5.89 -9.70
N GLU A 144 -9.61 -5.13 -10.75
CA GLU A 144 -8.60 -4.67 -11.70
C GLU A 144 -8.39 -3.16 -11.55
N ILE A 145 -7.14 -2.72 -11.53
CA ILE A 145 -6.77 -1.32 -11.33
C ILE A 145 -5.85 -0.92 -12.48
N SER A 146 -6.22 0.13 -13.21
CA SER A 146 -5.37 0.76 -14.22
C SER A 146 -4.86 2.09 -13.71
N LEU A 147 -3.56 2.19 -13.45
CA LEU A 147 -2.91 3.46 -13.09
C LEU A 147 -2.76 4.38 -14.32
N LEU A 148 -2.73 3.81 -15.53
CA LEU A 148 -2.73 4.57 -16.77
C LEU A 148 -4.01 5.39 -16.91
N GLU A 149 -5.16 4.76 -16.71
CA GLU A 149 -6.48 5.40 -16.81
C GLU A 149 -6.95 6.05 -15.49
N LYS A 150 -6.23 5.80 -14.38
CA LYS A 150 -6.65 6.12 -13.01
C LYS A 150 -8.06 5.60 -12.69
N ARG A 151 -8.27 4.31 -12.97
CA ARG A 151 -9.55 3.62 -12.80
C ARG A 151 -9.43 2.32 -12.04
N VAL A 152 -10.46 2.05 -11.24
CA VAL A 152 -10.71 0.75 -10.61
C VAL A 152 -11.91 0.12 -11.31
N PHE A 153 -11.76 -1.13 -11.73
CA PHE A 153 -12.78 -1.94 -12.38
C PHE A 153 -13.17 -3.06 -11.43
N PHE A 154 -14.45 -3.13 -11.10
CA PHE A 154 -15.00 -4.19 -10.29
C PHE A 154 -16.40 -4.56 -10.80
N LYS A 155 -16.56 -5.82 -11.21
CA LYS A 155 -17.75 -6.27 -11.95
C LYS A 155 -17.97 -5.37 -13.19
N ASP A 156 -19.18 -4.85 -13.36
CA ASP A 156 -19.57 -3.97 -14.46
C ASP A 156 -19.41 -2.48 -14.11
N LYS A 157 -18.74 -2.16 -13.00
CA LYS A 157 -18.59 -0.79 -12.49
C LYS A 157 -17.16 -0.28 -12.62
N ILE A 158 -17.07 1.03 -12.80
CA ILE A 158 -15.82 1.76 -12.99
C ILE A 158 -15.80 2.93 -12.01
N PHE A 159 -14.76 2.98 -11.19
CA PHE A 159 -14.52 4.05 -10.23
C PHE A 159 -13.26 4.82 -10.66
N SER A 160 -13.34 6.14 -10.69
CA SER A 160 -12.19 6.99 -11.05
C SER A 160 -11.54 7.52 -9.78
N PHE A 161 -10.21 7.62 -9.78
CA PHE A 161 -9.46 8.17 -8.67
C PHE A 161 -8.44 9.20 -9.13
N ASP A 162 -7.96 10.01 -8.20
CA ASP A 162 -6.88 10.94 -8.45
C ASP A 162 -5.61 10.55 -7.71
N LEU A 163 -4.48 10.90 -8.33
CA LEU A 163 -3.13 10.74 -7.80
C LEU A 163 -2.29 11.85 -8.44
N ASP A 164 -1.36 12.42 -7.69
CA ASP A 164 -0.45 13.42 -8.25
C ASP A 164 0.44 12.80 -9.34
N ASP A 165 0.79 13.61 -10.34
CA ASP A 165 1.52 13.15 -11.51
C ASP A 165 2.90 12.60 -11.18
N PHE A 166 3.55 13.14 -10.13
CA PHE A 166 4.87 12.70 -9.73
C PHE A 166 4.84 11.27 -9.19
N HIS A 167 4.01 10.98 -8.19
CA HIS A 167 3.88 9.61 -7.67
C HIS A 167 3.34 8.66 -8.73
N ARG A 168 2.40 9.11 -9.58
CA ARG A 168 1.90 8.32 -10.70
C ARG A 168 3.03 7.89 -11.65
N ILE A 169 3.87 8.82 -12.09
CA ILE A 169 5.01 8.51 -12.98
C ILE A 169 6.00 7.59 -12.27
N CYS A 170 6.29 7.82 -10.99
CA CYS A 170 7.19 6.96 -10.23
C CYS A 170 6.69 5.52 -10.20
N LEU A 171 5.40 5.30 -9.91
CA LEU A 171 4.77 3.98 -9.91
C LEU A 171 4.74 3.33 -11.30
N LEU A 172 4.39 4.08 -12.35
CA LEU A 172 4.37 3.58 -13.73
C LEU A 172 5.76 3.10 -14.18
N GLU A 173 6.79 3.89 -13.86
CA GLU A 173 8.18 3.62 -14.28
C GLU A 173 8.99 2.80 -13.26
N GLY A 174 8.45 2.53 -12.08
CA GLY A 174 9.14 1.80 -11.02
C GLY A 174 10.32 2.57 -10.40
N LEU A 175 10.26 3.90 -10.40
CA LEU A 175 11.31 4.78 -9.89
C LEU A 175 11.20 4.91 -8.37
N ASP A 176 12.20 4.42 -7.65
CA ASP A 176 12.39 4.76 -6.24
C ASP A 176 13.26 6.02 -6.09
N ASN A 177 13.40 6.52 -4.86
CA ASN A 177 14.20 7.70 -4.53
C ASN A 177 15.66 7.61 -5.02
N ILE A 178 16.22 6.40 -5.06
CA ILE A 178 17.58 6.17 -5.59
C ILE A 178 17.56 6.35 -7.10
N ALA A 179 16.62 5.70 -7.80
CA ALA A 179 16.47 5.85 -9.25
C ALA A 179 16.18 7.30 -9.67
N LEU A 180 15.40 8.03 -8.88
CA LEU A 180 15.14 9.46 -9.09
C LEU A 180 16.42 10.29 -8.96
N THR A 181 17.21 10.07 -7.91
CA THR A 181 18.50 10.75 -7.72
C THR A 181 19.45 10.45 -8.88
N LEU A 182 19.52 9.19 -9.32
CA LEU A 182 20.36 8.77 -10.44
C LEU A 182 19.95 9.40 -11.78
N LYS A 183 18.66 9.70 -11.99
CA LYS A 183 18.22 10.46 -13.18
C LYS A 183 18.82 11.86 -13.25
N HIS A 184 19.15 12.46 -12.11
CA HIS A 184 19.77 13.78 -12.02
C HIS A 184 21.30 13.72 -11.90
N GLU A 185 21.93 12.54 -12.00
CA GLU A 185 23.37 12.37 -11.79
C GLU A 185 24.22 13.32 -12.66
N ALA A 186 23.85 13.50 -13.93
CA ALA A 186 24.56 14.42 -14.83
C ALA A 186 24.46 15.89 -14.38
N GLN A 187 23.30 16.31 -13.87
CA GLN A 187 23.07 17.66 -13.35
C GLN A 187 23.81 17.87 -12.03
N ILE A 188 23.80 16.87 -11.15
CA ILE A 188 24.56 16.86 -9.89
C ILE A 188 26.05 17.00 -10.20
N LYS A 189 26.60 16.18 -11.09
CA LYS A 189 28.01 16.27 -11.52
C LYS A 189 28.36 17.62 -12.13
N ALA A 190 27.47 18.20 -12.93
CA ALA A 190 27.67 19.52 -13.52
C ALA A 190 27.69 20.63 -12.45
N TYR A 191 26.80 20.55 -11.46
CA TYR A 191 26.78 21.47 -10.32
C TYR A 191 28.02 21.31 -9.44
N GLU A 192 28.44 20.09 -9.13
CA GLU A 192 29.64 19.81 -8.34
C GLU A 192 30.91 20.34 -9.02
N LYS A 193 31.01 20.17 -10.34
CA LYS A 193 32.14 20.70 -11.13
C LYS A 193 32.22 22.23 -11.13
N ASN A 194 31.07 22.91 -11.02
CA ASN A 194 30.97 24.37 -11.04
C ASN A 194 30.93 25.00 -9.63
N SER A 195 30.78 24.18 -8.59
CA SER A 195 30.80 24.62 -7.20
C SER A 195 32.24 24.81 -6.75
N LYS A 196 32.63 26.03 -6.36
CA LYS A 196 33.92 26.25 -5.71
C LYS A 196 33.95 25.43 -4.41
N SER A 197 34.96 24.59 -4.24
CA SER A 197 35.21 23.87 -2.99
C SER A 197 35.23 24.87 -1.84
N PHE A 198 34.24 24.81 -0.95
CA PHE A 198 34.20 25.57 0.31
C PHE A 198 34.93 24.81 1.43
N LEU A 199 36.00 24.09 1.09
CA LEU A 199 36.94 23.55 2.06
C LEU A 199 38.15 24.49 2.12
N VAL A 200 38.09 25.44 3.05
CA VAL A 200 39.24 26.13 3.64
C VAL A 200 39.44 25.56 5.03
#